data_AF-A0A9J6DD47-F1
#
_entry.id   AF-A0A9J6DD47-F1
#
_cell.length_a   1.000
_cell.length_b   1.000
_cell.length_c   1.000
_cell.angle_alpha   90.00
_cell.angle_beta   90.00
_cell.angle_gamma   90.00
#
_symmetry.space_group_name_H-M   'P 1'
#
loop_
_entity.id
_entity.type
_entity.pdbx_description
1 polymer ?
#
loop_
_entity_poly.entity_id
_entity_poly.type
_entity_poly.pdbx_seq_one_letter_code
_entity_poly.pdbx_strand_id
1 'polypeptide(L)'
;MATMNQAFGNTESTTSYSQQPTDRLKLLYPTVNEEETPLPRSWSPKDKFTYIGLSQNNLRVHYKGVGKNHKDAASVRATHPIPAACGLYYFEVKIVSKGRDGYMGVGLSAQGVNMNRLPGWDKHSYGYHGDDGHSFCSSGTGQPYGPTFTTGDVIGCGVNLIDNVCFYTKNGHNLGVAFTDLPPNLYPTVGLQTPGEVVDANFGQSPFVFDIEDMMKSSLGCTGQHTAVEGINRSWRSRTLSATSARWMWSAAPVFRGRSPYQRCQQDHSPSTRAWPHRQAVPQGRQWLEDKNPSFRTSRMVAGSP
;
A
#
# COMPACT_ATOMS: atom_id res chain seq x y z
N MET A 1 83.90 -29.54 -15.79
CA MET A 1 83.41 -28.15 -15.92
C MET A 1 81.93 -28.13 -15.56
N ALA A 2 81.55 -27.14 -14.74
CA ALA A 2 80.22 -26.58 -14.49
C ALA A 2 79.09 -27.51 -13.98
N THR A 3 78.84 -27.41 -12.68
CA THR A 3 77.55 -27.54 -12.01
C THR A 3 76.57 -26.46 -12.48
N MET A 4 75.28 -26.77 -12.61
CA MET A 4 74.20 -25.78 -12.79
C MET A 4 73.06 -25.98 -11.79
N ASN A 5 72.56 -24.82 -11.35
CA ASN A 5 71.70 -24.52 -10.21
C ASN A 5 70.21 -24.87 -10.39
N GLN A 6 69.56 -24.94 -9.24
CA GLN A 6 68.12 -25.00 -8.98
C GLN A 6 67.34 -23.78 -9.52
N ALA A 7 66.04 -23.96 -9.77
CA ALA A 7 65.03 -22.91 -9.53
C ALA A 7 63.65 -23.55 -9.28
N PHE A 8 63.11 -23.30 -8.08
CA PHE A 8 61.72 -23.55 -7.69
C PHE A 8 60.81 -22.48 -8.31
N GLY A 9 59.73 -22.89 -8.98
CA GLY A 9 58.66 -22.02 -9.45
C GLY A 9 57.44 -22.10 -8.53
N ASN A 10 57.19 -21.02 -7.78
CA ASN A 10 55.96 -20.79 -7.03
C ASN A 10 54.77 -20.62 -7.99
N THR A 11 53.70 -21.37 -7.76
CA THR A 11 52.38 -21.11 -8.37
C THR A 11 51.62 -20.09 -7.53
N GLU A 12 51.49 -18.86 -8.03
CA GLU A 12 50.56 -17.86 -7.50
C GLU A 12 49.14 -18.19 -7.94
N SER A 13 48.30 -18.62 -7.00
CA SER A 13 46.86 -18.72 -7.20
C SER A 13 46.23 -17.34 -7.04
N THR A 14 45.81 -16.73 -8.14
CA THR A 14 45.04 -15.48 -8.14
C THR A 14 43.62 -15.77 -7.68
N THR A 15 43.32 -15.51 -6.40
CA THR A 15 41.95 -15.58 -5.86
C THR A 15 41.16 -14.38 -6.37
N SER A 16 40.27 -14.60 -7.33
CA SER A 16 39.25 -13.63 -7.71
C SER A 16 38.25 -13.47 -6.55
N TYR A 17 38.35 -12.37 -5.80
CA TYR A 17 37.31 -11.97 -4.86
C TYR A 17 36.04 -11.63 -5.64
N SER A 18 35.11 -12.58 -5.73
CA SER A 18 33.75 -12.30 -6.17
C SER A 18 33.13 -11.32 -5.17
N GLN A 19 32.86 -10.08 -5.59
CA GLN A 19 32.05 -9.15 -4.81
C GLN A 19 30.68 -9.81 -4.59
N GLN A 20 30.42 -10.26 -3.36
CA GLN A 20 29.09 -10.71 -2.97
C GLN A 20 28.14 -9.52 -3.18
N PRO A 21 26.99 -9.72 -3.84
CA PRO A 21 26.01 -8.65 -3.99
C PRO A 21 25.65 -8.13 -2.60
N THR A 22 25.91 -6.84 -2.35
CA THR A 22 25.51 -6.18 -1.10
C THR A 22 24.00 -6.35 -0.94
N ASP A 23 23.56 -6.93 0.17
CA ASP A 23 22.14 -7.10 0.46
C ASP A 23 21.50 -5.72 0.66
N ARG A 24 20.79 -5.23 -0.36
CA ARG A 24 20.19 -3.89 -0.37
C ARG A 24 19.26 -3.64 0.82
N LEU A 25 18.60 -4.69 1.32
CA LEU A 25 17.74 -4.57 2.49
C LEU A 25 18.51 -4.22 3.76
N LYS A 26 19.76 -4.67 3.91
CA LYS A 26 20.63 -4.27 5.02
C LYS A 26 21.06 -2.80 4.93
N LEU A 27 21.11 -2.24 3.73
CA LEU A 27 21.40 -0.82 3.52
C LEU A 27 20.19 0.05 3.87
N LEU A 28 18.99 -0.38 3.49
CA LEU A 28 17.75 0.34 3.78
C LEU A 28 17.34 0.23 5.25
N TYR A 29 17.56 -0.93 5.87
CA TYR A 29 17.08 -1.26 7.21
C TYR A 29 18.21 -1.79 8.11
N PRO A 30 19.28 -1.00 8.36
CA PRO A 30 20.47 -1.47 9.07
C PRO A 30 20.23 -1.85 10.53
N THR A 31 19.12 -1.40 11.11
CA THR A 31 18.70 -1.63 12.50
C THR A 31 17.88 -2.91 12.68
N VAL A 32 17.48 -3.59 11.59
CA VAL A 32 16.65 -4.80 11.66
C VAL A 32 17.53 -6.04 11.88
N ASN A 33 17.25 -6.77 12.97
CA ASN A 33 17.77 -8.13 13.14
C ASN A 33 16.83 -9.12 12.42
N GLU A 34 17.22 -9.59 11.23
CA GLU A 34 16.40 -10.53 10.44
C GLU A 34 16.34 -11.94 11.02
N GLU A 35 17.18 -12.30 12.01
CA GLU A 35 17.06 -13.58 12.73
C GLU A 35 15.88 -13.58 13.71
N GLU A 36 15.55 -12.42 14.27
CA GLU A 36 14.43 -12.23 15.21
C GLU A 36 13.16 -11.77 14.49
N THR A 37 13.31 -10.81 13.57
CA THR A 37 12.20 -10.19 12.84
C THR A 37 12.52 -10.14 11.34
N PRO A 38 12.31 -11.25 10.61
CA PRO A 38 12.62 -11.32 9.20
C PRO A 38 11.84 -10.30 8.37
N LEU A 39 12.48 -9.71 7.37
CA LEU A 39 11.80 -8.78 6.45
C LEU A 39 10.88 -9.54 5.47
N PRO A 40 9.77 -8.91 5.02
CA PRO A 40 9.01 -9.42 3.89
C PRO A 40 9.85 -9.35 2.60
N ARG A 41 10.13 -10.52 2.00
CA ARG A 41 10.93 -10.63 0.76
C ARG A 41 10.15 -11.23 -0.42
N SER A 42 8.93 -11.72 -0.20
CA SER A 42 8.04 -12.23 -1.25
C SER A 42 6.60 -12.34 -0.76
N TRP A 43 5.67 -12.62 -1.68
CA TRP A 43 4.29 -12.97 -1.34
C TRP A 43 4.21 -14.36 -0.72
N SER A 44 3.33 -14.52 0.27
CA SER A 44 3.16 -15.81 0.96
C SER A 44 2.40 -16.81 0.07
N PRO A 45 2.97 -18.00 -0.21
CA PRO A 45 2.24 -19.05 -0.93
C PRO A 45 1.12 -19.66 -0.08
N LYS A 46 1.17 -19.48 1.25
CA LYS A 46 0.20 -20.00 2.22
C LYS A 46 -0.86 -18.96 2.58
N ASP A 47 -0.46 -17.70 2.75
CA ASP A 47 -1.32 -16.64 3.25
C ASP A 47 -1.90 -15.79 2.12
N LYS A 48 -2.77 -16.43 1.34
CA LYS A 48 -3.43 -15.85 0.17
C LYS A 48 -4.77 -16.50 -0.07
N PHE A 49 -5.67 -15.81 -0.75
CA PHE A 49 -6.91 -16.42 -1.21
C PHE A 49 -6.67 -17.39 -2.38
N THR A 50 -7.62 -18.29 -2.61
CA THR A 50 -7.50 -19.37 -3.61
C THR A 50 -7.47 -18.83 -5.04
N TYR A 51 -8.06 -17.67 -5.30
CA TYR A 51 -8.05 -16.98 -6.61
C TYR A 51 -6.77 -16.20 -6.90
N ILE A 52 -5.78 -16.22 -5.99
CA ILE A 52 -4.44 -15.71 -6.27
C ILE A 52 -3.53 -16.84 -6.72
N GLY A 53 -2.87 -16.64 -7.87
CA GLY A 53 -1.70 -17.41 -8.27
C GLY A 53 -0.42 -16.58 -8.11
N LEU A 54 0.69 -17.27 -7.84
CA LEU A 54 2.01 -16.67 -7.67
C LEU A 54 2.99 -17.25 -8.69
N SER A 55 3.92 -16.43 -9.16
CA SER A 55 5.04 -16.84 -10.02
C SER A 55 6.25 -15.92 -9.81
N GLN A 56 7.33 -16.11 -10.57
CA GLN A 56 8.55 -15.29 -10.48
C GLN A 56 9.09 -15.22 -9.04
N ASN A 57 9.39 -16.38 -8.46
CA ASN A 57 9.85 -16.51 -7.06
C ASN A 57 8.87 -15.85 -6.05
N ASN A 58 7.58 -16.01 -6.29
CA ASN A 58 6.49 -15.41 -5.50
C ASN A 58 6.51 -13.88 -5.44
N LEU A 59 7.06 -13.21 -6.47
CA LEU A 59 6.99 -11.75 -6.60
C LEU A 59 5.88 -11.30 -7.54
N ARG A 60 5.48 -12.15 -8.49
CA ARG A 60 4.37 -11.89 -9.40
C ARG A 60 3.07 -12.47 -8.86
N VAL A 61 2.04 -11.65 -8.81
CA VAL A 61 0.67 -12.01 -8.43
C VAL A 61 -0.20 -11.94 -9.66
N HIS A 62 -1.03 -12.96 -9.89
CA HIS A 62 -2.02 -12.97 -10.97
C HIS A 62 -3.37 -13.45 -10.46
N TYR A 63 -4.44 -12.81 -10.95
CA TYR A 63 -5.80 -13.20 -10.63
C TYR A 63 -6.24 -14.39 -11.50
N LYS A 64 -6.79 -15.43 -10.85
CA LYS A 64 -7.29 -16.65 -11.51
C LYS A 64 -8.71 -17.04 -11.09
N GLY A 65 -9.46 -16.12 -10.49
CA GLY A 65 -10.88 -16.27 -10.20
C GLY A 65 -11.76 -15.89 -11.40
N VAL A 66 -13.08 -15.92 -11.20
CA VAL A 66 -14.06 -15.57 -12.26
C VAL A 66 -14.25 -14.05 -12.38
N GLY A 67 -14.17 -13.33 -11.25
CA GLY A 67 -14.28 -11.87 -11.20
C GLY A 67 -15.62 -11.33 -11.69
N LYS A 68 -16.75 -11.88 -11.24
CA LYS A 68 -18.09 -11.39 -11.62
C LYS A 68 -18.51 -10.18 -10.81
N ASN A 69 -18.15 -10.13 -9.52
CA ASN A 69 -18.47 -9.03 -8.62
C ASN A 69 -17.48 -8.97 -7.46
N HIS A 70 -17.68 -8.03 -6.55
CA HIS A 70 -16.81 -7.78 -5.40
C HIS A 70 -16.64 -8.98 -4.44
N LYS A 71 -17.49 -10.02 -4.51
CA LYS A 71 -17.34 -11.24 -3.71
C LYS A 71 -16.27 -12.19 -4.27
N ASP A 72 -15.76 -11.90 -5.46
CA ASP A 72 -14.67 -12.64 -6.09
C ASP A 72 -13.31 -11.94 -5.90
N ALA A 73 -13.23 -10.91 -5.06
CA ALA A 73 -11.99 -10.24 -4.71
C ALA A 73 -11.03 -11.19 -3.98
N ALA A 74 -9.73 -11.05 -4.23
CA ALA A 74 -8.74 -11.98 -3.73
C ALA A 74 -7.45 -11.24 -3.38
N SER A 75 -6.95 -11.46 -2.18
CA SER A 75 -5.72 -10.84 -1.68
C SER A 75 -4.65 -11.86 -1.31
N VAL A 76 -3.43 -11.35 -1.18
CA VAL A 76 -2.26 -12.06 -0.66
C VAL A 76 -1.45 -11.12 0.24
N ARG A 77 -1.02 -11.64 1.39
CA ARG A 77 -0.04 -11.00 2.27
C ARG A 77 1.39 -11.41 1.92
N ALA A 78 2.36 -10.57 2.25
CA ALA A 78 3.77 -10.97 2.23
C ALA A 78 4.07 -12.08 3.25
N THR A 79 5.27 -12.65 3.19
CA THR A 79 5.68 -13.74 4.09
C THR A 79 5.80 -13.32 5.56
N HIS A 80 6.12 -12.06 5.83
CA HIS A 80 6.37 -11.54 7.19
C HIS A 80 5.70 -10.17 7.37
N PRO A 81 5.37 -9.78 8.62
CA PRO A 81 4.97 -8.43 8.92
C PRO A 81 6.18 -7.49 8.81
N ILE A 82 5.91 -6.20 8.70
CA ILE A 82 6.95 -5.17 8.69
C ILE A 82 7.52 -5.04 10.11
N PRO A 83 8.84 -5.26 10.32
CA PRO A 83 9.48 -5.06 11.62
C PRO A 83 9.45 -3.58 12.03
N ALA A 84 9.07 -3.29 13.28
CA ALA A 84 9.09 -1.93 13.83
C ALA A 84 10.47 -1.25 13.72
N ALA A 85 11.54 -2.05 13.81
CA ALA A 85 12.92 -1.60 13.68
C ALA A 85 13.28 -1.02 12.30
N CYS A 86 12.41 -1.12 11.28
CA CYS A 86 12.63 -0.44 10.00
C CYS A 86 12.61 1.09 10.14
N GLY A 87 11.85 1.63 11.11
CA GLY A 87 11.58 3.07 11.22
C GLY A 87 10.66 3.58 10.10
N LEU A 88 11.16 3.57 8.87
CA LEU A 88 10.41 3.80 7.64
C LEU A 88 10.57 2.58 6.73
N TYR A 89 9.50 1.85 6.44
CA TYR A 89 9.51 0.73 5.51
C TYR A 89 8.90 1.11 4.16
N TYR A 90 9.39 0.56 3.06
CA TYR A 90 8.90 0.87 1.72
C TYR A 90 8.93 -0.35 0.79
N PHE A 91 7.89 -0.49 -0.03
CA PHE A 91 7.82 -1.46 -1.13
C PHE A 91 7.07 -0.87 -2.32
N GLU A 92 7.34 -1.38 -3.52
CA GLU A 92 6.65 -0.98 -4.76
C GLU A 92 5.93 -2.16 -5.40
N VAL A 93 4.84 -1.84 -6.10
CA VAL A 93 4.03 -2.76 -6.88
C VAL A 93 3.89 -2.20 -8.28
N LYS A 94 4.44 -2.91 -9.27
CA LYS A 94 4.28 -2.60 -10.68
C LYS A 94 3.02 -3.26 -11.22
N ILE A 95 2.16 -2.49 -11.87
CA ILE A 95 0.98 -3.02 -12.55
C ILE A 95 1.41 -3.58 -13.90
N VAL A 96 1.56 -4.90 -13.99
CA VAL A 96 1.94 -5.57 -15.24
C VAL A 96 0.78 -5.56 -16.22
N SER A 97 -0.44 -5.76 -15.73
CA SER A 97 -1.67 -5.71 -16.52
C SER A 97 -2.83 -5.37 -15.60
N LYS A 98 -3.64 -4.38 -15.99
CA LYS A 98 -4.91 -4.06 -15.31
C LYS A 98 -6.00 -5.13 -15.51
N GLY A 99 -5.77 -6.11 -16.37
CA GLY A 99 -6.81 -7.07 -16.75
C GLY A 99 -8.03 -6.39 -17.36
N ARG A 100 -9.23 -6.88 -16.98
CA ARG A 100 -10.49 -6.39 -17.51
C ARG A 100 -10.83 -4.99 -17.00
N ASP A 101 -10.95 -4.83 -15.69
CA ASP A 101 -11.47 -3.59 -15.08
C ASP A 101 -10.42 -2.84 -14.24
N GLY A 102 -9.36 -3.51 -13.77
CA GLY A 102 -8.31 -2.89 -12.96
C GLY A 102 -8.71 -2.66 -11.50
N TYR A 103 -9.55 -3.54 -10.94
CA TYR A 103 -9.98 -3.52 -9.54
C TYR A 103 -8.88 -4.09 -8.64
N MET A 104 -7.80 -3.33 -8.52
CA MET A 104 -6.56 -3.69 -7.85
C MET A 104 -6.36 -2.80 -6.63
N GLY A 105 -6.11 -3.39 -5.47
CA GLY A 105 -5.77 -2.67 -4.24
C GLY A 105 -4.34 -2.94 -3.80
N VAL A 106 -3.60 -1.90 -3.43
CA VAL A 106 -2.25 -1.99 -2.85
C VAL A 106 -2.29 -1.44 -1.43
N GLY A 107 -1.71 -2.14 -0.46
CA GLY A 107 -1.61 -1.60 0.90
C GLY A 107 -1.17 -2.62 1.94
N LEU A 108 -1.90 -2.62 3.07
CA LEU A 108 -1.51 -3.28 4.30
C LEU A 108 -2.67 -4.07 4.90
N SER A 109 -2.37 -5.18 5.58
CA SER A 109 -3.35 -5.87 6.41
C SER A 109 -2.69 -6.57 7.60
N ALA A 110 -3.42 -6.64 8.71
CA ALA A 110 -3.01 -7.44 9.85
C ALA A 110 -3.15 -8.95 9.55
N GLN A 111 -2.46 -9.77 10.34
CA GLN A 111 -2.60 -11.22 10.28
C GLN A 111 -4.06 -11.64 10.51
N GLY A 112 -4.53 -12.64 9.75
CA GLY A 112 -5.88 -13.19 9.92
C GLY A 112 -7.01 -12.37 9.30
N VAL A 113 -6.75 -11.16 8.77
CA VAL A 113 -7.73 -10.44 7.93
C VAL A 113 -8.15 -11.34 6.76
N ASN A 114 -9.43 -11.31 6.41
CA ASN A 114 -10.01 -12.11 5.34
C ASN A 114 -9.40 -11.76 3.98
N MET A 115 -8.82 -12.77 3.30
CA MET A 115 -8.19 -12.57 2.00
C MET A 115 -9.17 -12.64 0.82
N ASN A 116 -10.46 -12.95 1.03
CA ASN A 116 -11.51 -12.85 0.00
C ASN A 116 -12.07 -11.42 -0.11
N ARG A 117 -11.18 -10.43 -0.07
CA ARG A 117 -11.47 -8.98 0.01
C ARG A 117 -10.30 -8.23 -0.61
N LEU A 118 -10.53 -7.01 -1.10
CA LEU A 118 -9.44 -6.09 -1.42
C LEU A 118 -8.90 -5.42 -0.14
N PRO A 119 -7.61 -5.01 -0.10
CA PRO A 119 -7.04 -4.30 1.04
C PRO A 119 -7.85 -3.04 1.37
N GLY A 120 -8.09 -2.80 2.66
CA GLY A 120 -8.83 -1.63 3.13
C GLY A 120 -10.30 -1.87 3.48
N TRP A 121 -10.94 -2.89 2.90
CA TRP A 121 -12.39 -3.11 3.07
C TRP A 121 -12.81 -3.64 4.43
N ASP A 122 -11.91 -4.35 5.12
CA ASP A 122 -12.17 -4.99 6.40
C ASP A 122 -11.31 -4.36 7.50
N LYS A 123 -11.74 -4.54 8.76
CA LYS A 123 -11.03 -4.01 9.94
C LYS A 123 -9.56 -4.45 9.96
N HIS A 124 -8.67 -3.54 10.32
CA HIS A 124 -7.21 -3.74 10.33
C HIS A 124 -6.62 -4.02 8.95
N SER A 125 -7.26 -3.49 7.91
CA SER A 125 -6.75 -3.45 6.55
C SER A 125 -6.83 -2.04 5.98
N TYR A 126 -5.89 -1.72 5.10
CA TYR A 126 -5.65 -0.39 4.55
C TYR A 126 -5.27 -0.54 3.09
N GLY A 127 -5.90 0.20 2.17
CA GLY A 127 -5.66 0.02 0.74
C GLY A 127 -5.90 1.25 -0.10
N TYR A 128 -5.15 1.38 -1.19
CA TYR A 128 -5.31 2.37 -2.26
C TYR A 128 -5.66 1.63 -3.54
N HIS A 129 -6.79 2.01 -4.16
CA HIS A 129 -7.42 1.24 -5.25
C HIS A 129 -7.24 1.94 -6.60
N GLY A 130 -7.00 1.13 -7.64
CA GLY A 130 -6.55 1.62 -8.94
C GLY A 130 -7.64 2.21 -9.83
N ASP A 131 -8.86 1.70 -9.71
CA ASP A 131 -9.98 2.08 -10.58
C ASP A 131 -10.60 3.43 -10.22
N ASP A 132 -10.59 3.81 -8.94
CA ASP A 132 -11.18 5.05 -8.44
C ASP A 132 -10.16 6.02 -7.79
N GLY A 133 -8.94 5.55 -7.51
CA GLY A 133 -7.92 6.33 -6.83
C GLY A 133 -8.21 6.58 -5.35
N HIS A 134 -9.17 5.87 -4.76
CA HIS A 134 -9.59 6.08 -3.38
C HIS A 134 -8.74 5.30 -2.38
N SER A 135 -8.67 5.83 -1.16
CA SER A 135 -8.10 5.14 0.00
C SER A 135 -9.21 4.52 0.85
N PHE A 136 -8.97 3.30 1.32
CA PHE A 136 -9.89 2.49 2.10
C PHE A 136 -9.23 2.17 3.44
N CYS A 137 -9.74 2.77 4.52
CA CYS A 137 -9.18 2.65 5.87
C CYS A 137 -10.13 1.83 6.74
N SER A 138 -9.93 0.51 6.79
CA SER A 138 -10.77 -0.41 7.58
C SER A 138 -12.28 -0.25 7.36
N SER A 139 -12.67 0.05 6.11
CA SER A 139 -14.03 0.40 5.70
C SER A 139 -14.25 0.01 4.24
N GLY A 140 -15.44 -0.51 3.92
CA GLY A 140 -15.85 -0.76 2.54
C GLY A 140 -16.19 0.51 1.74
N THR A 141 -16.14 1.69 2.36
CA THR A 141 -16.35 2.98 1.70
C THR A 141 -15.03 3.72 1.57
N GLY A 142 -14.58 3.93 0.33
CA GLY A 142 -13.36 4.66 0.04
C GLY A 142 -13.51 6.16 0.21
N GLN A 143 -12.39 6.86 0.39
CA GLN A 143 -12.29 8.32 0.38
C GLN A 143 -11.40 8.77 -0.79
N PRO A 144 -11.71 9.90 -1.44
CA PRO A 144 -10.80 10.48 -2.43
C PRO A 144 -9.41 10.68 -1.85
N TYR A 145 -8.38 10.21 -2.55
CA TYR A 145 -7.00 10.26 -2.07
C TYR A 145 -6.02 10.63 -3.18
N GLY A 146 -5.90 9.76 -4.19
CA GLY A 146 -4.91 9.90 -5.26
C GLY A 146 -5.53 9.77 -6.64
N PRO A 147 -4.72 9.87 -7.70
CA PRO A 147 -5.15 9.56 -9.05
C PRO A 147 -5.49 8.06 -9.18
N THR A 148 -6.17 7.67 -10.26
CA THR A 148 -6.28 6.25 -10.64
C THR A 148 -4.92 5.69 -11.08
N PHE A 149 -4.77 4.37 -11.13
CA PHE A 149 -3.57 3.72 -11.67
C PHE A 149 -3.88 2.48 -12.49
N THR A 150 -3.00 2.18 -13.44
CA THR A 150 -3.27 1.16 -14.46
C THR A 150 -2.01 0.49 -14.98
N THR A 151 -2.14 -0.35 -16.01
CA THR A 151 -1.03 -1.05 -16.67
C THR A 151 0.15 -0.11 -16.93
N GLY A 152 1.33 -0.51 -16.45
CA GLY A 152 2.58 0.23 -16.60
C GLY A 152 2.94 1.11 -15.39
N ASP A 153 1.96 1.50 -14.57
CA ASP A 153 2.22 2.30 -13.37
C ASP A 153 2.96 1.50 -12.29
N VAL A 154 3.73 2.22 -11.47
CA VAL A 154 4.39 1.72 -10.26
C VAL A 154 3.82 2.44 -9.04
N ILE A 155 3.23 1.68 -8.13
CA ILE A 155 2.62 2.18 -6.90
C ILE A 155 3.48 1.76 -5.72
N GLY A 156 4.03 2.74 -5.01
CA GLY A 156 4.76 2.52 -3.77
C GLY A 156 3.90 2.71 -2.55
N CYS A 157 4.24 2.02 -1.48
CA CYS A 157 3.60 2.15 -0.17
C CYS A 157 4.69 2.29 0.89
N GLY A 158 4.75 3.48 1.50
CA GLY A 158 5.68 3.82 2.57
C GLY A 158 4.97 3.84 3.92
N VAL A 159 5.60 3.23 4.91
CA VAL A 159 5.06 3.07 6.26
C VAL A 159 6.07 3.62 7.26
N ASN A 160 5.74 4.75 7.87
CA ASN A 160 6.50 5.29 8.99
C ASN A 160 5.95 4.67 10.28
N LEU A 161 6.75 3.81 10.89
CA LEU A 161 6.44 3.03 12.09
C LEU A 161 6.68 3.82 13.37
N ILE A 162 7.30 5.00 13.29
CA ILE A 162 7.49 5.93 14.41
C ILE A 162 6.21 6.76 14.58
N ASP A 163 5.74 7.36 13.49
CA ASP A 163 4.56 8.22 13.48
C ASP A 163 3.25 7.44 13.24
N ASN A 164 3.36 6.14 12.94
CA ASN A 164 2.24 5.25 12.60
C ASN A 164 1.40 5.76 11.42
N VAL A 165 2.07 6.26 10.38
CA VAL A 165 1.43 6.77 9.16
C VAL A 165 1.85 5.98 7.92
N CYS A 166 0.96 5.94 6.93
CA CYS A 166 1.24 5.39 5.61
C CYS A 166 0.99 6.43 4.53
N PHE A 167 1.87 6.49 3.55
CA PHE A 167 1.71 7.27 2.33
C PHE A 167 1.93 6.36 1.12
N TYR A 168 1.40 6.78 -0.03
CA TYR A 168 1.65 6.11 -1.30
C TYR A 168 2.46 6.99 -2.22
N THR A 169 3.07 6.34 -3.22
CA THR A 169 3.73 7.02 -4.33
C THR A 169 3.19 6.46 -5.63
N LYS A 170 3.15 7.28 -6.67
CA LYS A 170 2.88 6.84 -8.04
C LYS A 170 4.02 7.28 -8.94
N ASN A 171 4.66 6.33 -9.62
CA ASN A 171 5.73 6.58 -10.58
C ASN A 171 6.83 7.52 -10.03
N GLY A 172 7.25 7.31 -8.78
CA GLY A 172 8.28 8.11 -8.12
C GLY A 172 7.79 9.43 -7.50
N HIS A 173 6.48 9.72 -7.50
CA HIS A 173 5.93 10.91 -6.87
C HIS A 173 5.13 10.57 -5.61
N ASN A 174 5.42 11.22 -4.49
CA ASN A 174 4.69 11.07 -3.23
C ASN A 174 3.29 11.69 -3.33
N LEU A 175 2.27 10.94 -2.92
CA LEU A 175 0.85 11.32 -2.94
C LEU A 175 0.34 11.87 -1.59
N GLY A 176 1.21 11.95 -0.58
CA GLY A 176 0.86 12.37 0.77
C GLY A 176 0.30 11.25 1.64
N VAL A 177 0.04 11.57 2.91
CA VAL A 177 -0.41 10.61 3.92
C VAL A 177 -1.83 10.13 3.59
N ALA A 178 -2.00 8.81 3.49
CA ALA A 178 -3.30 8.16 3.29
C ALA A 178 -3.95 7.73 4.61
N PHE A 179 -3.13 7.23 5.55
CA PHE A 179 -3.60 6.65 6.80
C PHE A 179 -2.74 7.11 7.98
N THR A 180 -3.39 7.32 9.12
CA THR A 180 -2.76 7.59 10.42
C THR A 180 -3.17 6.52 11.43
N ASP A 181 -2.53 6.51 12.60
CA ASP A 181 -2.87 5.65 13.73
C ASP A 181 -2.85 4.15 13.35
N LEU A 182 -1.90 3.76 12.50
CA LEU A 182 -1.75 2.39 12.05
C LEU A 182 -1.35 1.47 13.22
N PRO A 183 -1.95 0.27 13.33
CA PRO A 183 -1.48 -0.74 14.27
C PRO A 183 -0.12 -1.29 13.82
N PRO A 184 0.68 -1.85 14.76
CA PRO A 184 1.92 -2.52 14.40
C PRO A 184 1.67 -3.86 13.69
N ASN A 185 2.75 -4.51 13.24
CA ASN A 185 2.74 -5.86 12.66
C ASN A 185 1.84 -6.02 11.43
N LEU A 186 1.77 -4.99 10.60
CA LEU A 186 1.08 -5.03 9.32
C LEU A 186 1.93 -5.71 8.25
N TYR A 187 1.25 -6.42 7.34
CA TYR A 187 1.85 -7.10 6.21
C TYR A 187 1.60 -6.28 4.94
N PRO A 188 2.61 -6.10 4.07
CA PRO A 188 2.36 -5.71 2.69
C PRO A 188 1.31 -6.64 2.09
N THR A 189 0.34 -6.07 1.38
CA THR A 189 -0.81 -6.79 0.83
C THR A 189 -1.17 -6.21 -0.53
N VAL A 190 -1.45 -7.08 -1.49
CA VAL A 190 -2.13 -6.71 -2.74
C VAL A 190 -3.40 -7.52 -2.90
N GLY A 191 -4.42 -6.93 -3.50
CA GLY A 191 -5.66 -7.59 -3.88
C GLY A 191 -6.03 -7.32 -5.32
N LEU A 192 -6.58 -8.35 -5.96
CA LEU A 192 -7.03 -8.36 -7.34
C LEU A 192 -8.47 -8.90 -7.39
N GLN A 193 -9.23 -8.57 -8.41
CA GLN A 193 -10.63 -8.98 -8.53
C GLN A 193 -11.06 -9.38 -9.94
N THR A 194 -10.38 -8.94 -11.01
CA THR A 194 -10.84 -9.21 -12.38
C THR A 194 -9.85 -10.00 -13.23
N PRO A 195 -10.35 -10.84 -14.18
CA PRO A 195 -9.48 -11.65 -15.02
C PRO A 195 -8.41 -10.83 -15.76
N GLY A 196 -7.20 -11.37 -15.81
CA GLY A 196 -6.06 -10.75 -16.52
C GLY A 196 -5.29 -9.72 -15.69
N GLU A 197 -5.70 -9.44 -14.46
CA GLU A 197 -4.95 -8.59 -13.53
C GLU A 197 -3.65 -9.29 -13.10
N VAL A 198 -2.54 -8.57 -13.24
CA VAL A 198 -1.20 -9.04 -12.91
C VAL A 198 -0.39 -7.89 -12.33
N VAL A 199 0.28 -8.15 -11.20
CA VAL A 199 1.19 -7.19 -10.56
C VAL A 199 2.49 -7.84 -10.13
N ASP A 200 3.58 -7.08 -10.13
CA ASP A 200 4.89 -7.50 -9.63
C ASP A 200 5.27 -6.68 -8.40
N ALA A 201 5.75 -7.35 -7.35
CA ALA A 201 6.29 -6.67 -6.17
C ALA A 201 7.79 -6.49 -6.24
N ASN A 202 8.23 -5.34 -5.77
CA ASN A 202 9.60 -5.05 -5.39
C ASN A 202 9.62 -4.75 -3.89
N PHE A 203 10.12 -5.68 -3.10
CA PHE A 203 10.33 -5.51 -1.66
C PHE A 203 11.70 -4.93 -1.34
N GLY A 204 12.52 -4.62 -2.35
CA GLY A 204 13.90 -4.12 -2.20
C GLY A 204 14.92 -4.88 -3.06
N GLN A 205 14.50 -5.92 -3.80
CA GLN A 205 15.38 -6.71 -4.67
C GLN A 205 15.91 -5.91 -5.87
N SER A 206 15.26 -4.82 -6.25
CA SER A 206 15.66 -3.94 -7.35
C SER A 206 15.49 -2.48 -6.95
N PRO A 207 16.25 -1.52 -7.51
CA PRO A 207 16.07 -0.09 -7.25
C PRO A 207 14.61 0.33 -7.29
N PHE A 208 14.22 1.19 -6.36
CA PHE A 208 12.86 1.75 -6.35
C PHE A 208 12.76 2.89 -7.36
N VAL A 209 11.57 3.13 -7.89
CA VAL A 209 11.30 4.32 -8.71
C VAL A 209 11.28 5.57 -7.83
N PHE A 210 10.73 5.47 -6.62
CA PHE A 210 10.81 6.53 -5.63
C PHE A 210 12.17 6.55 -4.92
N ASP A 211 12.73 7.75 -4.73
CA ASP A 211 13.96 7.95 -3.96
C ASP A 211 13.68 7.89 -2.45
N ILE A 212 13.44 6.67 -1.96
CA ILE A 212 13.19 6.42 -0.54
C ILE A 212 14.43 6.71 0.32
N GLU A 213 15.62 6.56 -0.24
CA GLU A 213 16.88 6.74 0.49
C GLU A 213 17.08 8.21 0.87
N ASP A 214 16.78 9.15 -0.04
CA ASP A 214 16.79 10.58 0.25
C ASP A 214 15.77 10.96 1.34
N MET A 215 14.57 10.37 1.29
CA MET A 215 13.55 10.57 2.33
C MET A 215 14.01 10.05 3.69
N MET A 216 14.56 8.84 3.76
CA MET A 216 15.07 8.25 5.00
C MET A 216 16.18 9.11 5.63
N LYS A 217 17.09 9.65 4.81
CA LYS A 217 18.15 10.58 5.27
C LYS A 217 17.56 11.88 5.81
N SER A 218 16.57 12.45 5.13
CA SER A 218 15.91 13.69 5.54
C SER A 218 15.16 13.53 6.87
N SER A 219 14.50 12.39 7.09
CA SER A 219 13.83 12.07 8.37
C SER A 219 14.81 11.93 9.54
N LEU A 220 16.03 11.43 9.29
CA LEU A 220 17.09 11.32 10.29
C LEU A 220 17.81 12.67 10.54
N GLY A 221 17.86 13.56 9.54
CA GLY A 221 18.49 14.88 9.66
C GLY A 221 17.68 15.90 10.47
N CYS A 222 16.35 15.75 10.52
CA CYS A 222 15.48 16.70 11.22
C CYS A 222 15.38 16.47 12.74
N THR A 223 15.82 15.32 13.26
CA THR A 223 15.89 15.05 14.72
C THR A 223 17.16 15.62 15.38
N GLY A 224 18.10 16.16 14.59
CA GLY A 224 19.36 16.77 15.07
C GLY A 224 19.35 18.29 15.26
N GLN A 225 18.24 18.98 14.97
CA GLN A 225 18.16 20.45 15.07
C GLN A 225 16.90 20.92 15.81
N HIS A 226 16.77 20.54 17.07
CA HIS A 226 16.23 21.48 18.06
C HIS A 226 17.42 22.13 18.76
N THR A 227 17.99 23.12 18.09
CA THR A 227 19.05 23.97 18.63
C THR A 227 18.57 24.62 19.92
N ALA A 228 19.45 24.55 20.91
CA ALA A 228 19.45 25.32 22.14
C ALA A 228 18.83 26.71 21.96
N VAL A 229 17.82 27.02 22.77
CA VAL A 229 17.47 28.41 23.05
C VAL A 229 18.63 28.94 23.89
N GLU A 230 19.49 29.74 23.28
CA GLU A 230 20.58 30.42 23.97
C GLU A 230 20.00 31.23 25.13
N GLY A 231 20.41 30.85 26.34
CA GLY A 231 20.11 31.58 27.56
C GLY A 231 20.79 32.94 27.53
N ILE A 232 20.03 33.99 27.21
CA ILE A 232 20.43 35.36 27.52
C ILE A 232 20.21 35.56 29.03
N ASN A 233 21.31 35.37 29.76
CA ASN A 233 21.47 35.81 31.13
C ASN A 233 21.52 37.34 31.18
N ARG A 234 20.45 38.00 31.68
CA ARG A 234 20.56 39.30 32.36
C ARG A 234 19.58 39.37 33.51
N SER A 235 20.13 39.27 34.72
CA SER A 235 19.46 39.64 35.96
C SER A 235 19.37 41.16 36.07
N TRP A 236 18.19 41.70 36.41
CA TRP A 236 18.05 42.96 37.16
C TRP A 236 16.73 42.96 37.95
N ARG A 237 16.91 42.76 39.26
CA ARG A 237 16.23 43.33 40.43
C ARG A 237 14.74 43.75 40.36
N SER A 238 14.02 43.16 41.30
CA SER A 238 12.80 43.56 42.01
C SER A 238 12.51 45.07 42.14
N ARG A 239 11.22 45.42 42.00
CA ARG A 239 10.50 46.42 42.81
C ARG A 239 8.98 46.19 42.72
N THR A 240 8.36 46.16 43.88
CA THR A 240 6.92 46.22 44.16
C THR A 240 6.35 47.63 43.92
N LEU A 241 5.03 47.73 43.69
CA LEU A 241 4.05 48.73 44.20
C LEU A 241 2.71 48.54 43.43
N SER A 242 1.66 48.04 44.09
CA SER A 242 0.49 48.75 44.67
C SER A 242 -0.58 49.21 43.66
N ALA A 243 -1.81 48.77 43.94
CA ALA A 243 -3.02 48.96 43.15
C ALA A 243 -3.52 50.41 43.05
N THR A 244 -4.23 50.73 41.97
CA THR A 244 -5.46 51.53 42.01
C THR A 244 -6.28 51.34 40.72
N SER A 245 -7.59 51.30 40.94
CA SER A 245 -8.76 51.29 40.05
C SER A 245 -8.63 51.88 38.64
N ALA A 246 -9.25 51.21 37.66
CA ALA A 246 -10.26 51.81 36.76
C ALA A 246 -10.97 50.74 35.92
N ARG A 247 -12.29 50.85 35.89
CA ARG A 247 -13.26 50.03 35.16
C ARG A 247 -13.60 50.76 33.86
N TRP A 248 -13.42 50.14 32.69
CA TRP A 248 -14.13 50.50 31.44
C TRP A 248 -14.32 49.28 30.54
N MET A 249 -15.42 49.32 29.79
CA MET A 249 -16.10 48.21 29.10
C MET A 249 -15.48 47.85 27.74
N TRP A 250 -15.65 46.56 27.41
CA TRP A 250 -15.94 45.94 26.10
C TRP A 250 -15.14 46.39 24.86
N SER A 251 -14.41 45.45 24.26
CA SER A 251 -14.60 45.06 22.86
C SER A 251 -13.89 43.73 22.56
N ALA A 252 -14.62 42.86 21.87
CA ALA A 252 -14.22 41.53 21.45
C ALA A 252 -13.23 41.56 20.27
N ALA A 253 -12.22 40.69 20.30
CA ALA A 253 -11.50 40.18 19.13
C ALA A 253 -10.75 38.88 19.50
N PRO A 254 -10.53 37.96 18.56
CA PRO A 254 -10.60 36.53 18.82
C PRO A 254 -9.27 35.90 19.29
N VAL A 255 -9.42 34.84 20.08
CA VAL A 255 -8.36 33.90 20.43
C VAL A 255 -7.99 33.09 19.18
N PHE A 256 -6.80 33.33 18.64
CA PHE A 256 -6.12 32.41 17.74
C PHE A 256 -5.68 31.17 18.55
N ARG A 257 -6.50 30.13 18.57
CA ARG A 257 -6.05 28.76 18.83
C ARG A 257 -5.94 28.05 17.50
N GLY A 258 -4.72 27.87 17.01
CA GLY A 258 -4.44 26.97 15.90
C GLY A 258 -4.87 25.56 16.28
N ARG A 259 -5.93 25.07 15.64
CA ARG A 259 -6.29 23.66 15.63
C ARG A 259 -5.72 23.05 14.35
N SER A 260 -4.90 22.03 14.52
CA SER A 260 -4.53 21.06 13.49
C SER A 260 -5.79 20.46 12.85
N PRO A 261 -5.93 20.40 11.52
CA PRO A 261 -7.02 19.70 10.87
C PRO A 261 -6.60 18.26 10.58
N TYR A 262 -6.66 17.39 11.59
CA TYR A 262 -6.77 15.96 11.37
C TYR A 262 -7.92 15.44 12.24
N GLN A 263 -9.01 15.09 11.56
CA GLN A 263 -10.21 14.57 12.21
C GLN A 263 -9.89 13.22 12.86
N ARG A 264 -9.92 13.26 14.19
CA ARG A 264 -9.92 12.11 15.09
C ARG A 264 -11.09 11.20 14.76
N CYS A 265 -10.81 9.98 14.30
CA CYS A 265 -11.82 8.93 14.16
C CYS A 265 -11.81 8.09 15.44
N GLN A 266 -12.74 8.37 16.37
CA GLN A 266 -13.08 7.43 17.45
C GLN A 266 -14.56 7.53 17.82
N GLN A 267 -15.06 6.37 18.26
CA GLN A 267 -16.34 6.01 18.90
C GLN A 267 -17.45 5.56 17.95
N ASP A 268 -18.33 4.63 18.31
CA ASP A 268 -18.26 3.40 19.12
C ASP A 268 -19.63 2.71 18.89
N HIS A 269 -19.61 1.38 18.80
CA HIS A 269 -20.66 0.40 19.18
C HIS A 269 -22.16 0.54 18.77
N SER A 270 -22.59 -0.51 18.06
CA SER A 270 -23.80 -1.35 18.26
C SER A 270 -25.10 -1.10 17.45
N PRO A 271 -25.90 -2.17 17.21
CA PRO A 271 -26.65 -2.34 15.96
C PRO A 271 -28.12 -1.92 16.07
N SER A 272 -28.63 -1.32 15.00
CA SER A 272 -30.06 -1.04 14.84
C SER A 272 -30.48 -1.46 13.43
N THR A 273 -31.27 -2.52 13.39
CA THR A 273 -32.09 -2.95 12.26
C THR A 273 -32.94 -1.79 11.76
N ARG A 274 -32.85 -1.47 10.46
CA ARG A 274 -33.97 -0.83 9.75
C ARG A 274 -33.91 -1.11 8.26
N ALA A 275 -35.07 -1.56 7.79
CA ALA A 275 -35.36 -2.05 6.46
C ALA A 275 -35.17 -0.98 5.38
N TRP A 276 -34.75 -1.45 4.20
CA TRP A 276 -34.70 -0.69 2.96
C TRP A 276 -36.12 -0.45 2.43
N PRO A 277 -36.51 0.77 2.03
CA PRO A 277 -37.75 0.96 1.32
C PRO A 277 -37.58 0.54 -0.15
N HIS A 278 -38.47 -0.35 -0.56
CA HIS A 278 -38.81 -0.64 -1.96
C HIS A 278 -39.00 0.64 -2.77
N ARG A 279 -38.31 0.76 -3.91
CA ARG A 279 -38.83 1.57 -5.02
C ARG A 279 -39.80 0.72 -5.81
N GLN A 280 -41.06 1.16 -5.78
CA GLN A 280 -42.17 0.61 -6.54
C GLN A 280 -42.03 0.96 -8.02
N ALA A 281 -42.46 -0.02 -8.82
CA ALA A 281 -42.80 0.09 -10.21
C ALA A 281 -44.00 1.02 -10.44
N VAL A 282 -44.08 1.59 -11.65
CA VAL A 282 -45.26 2.29 -12.20
C VAL A 282 -45.46 1.77 -13.65
N PRO A 283 -46.72 1.63 -14.13
CA PRO A 283 -47.17 0.40 -14.77
C PRO A 283 -47.25 0.41 -16.31
N GLN A 284 -47.53 -0.78 -16.85
CA GLN A 284 -47.84 -1.10 -18.25
C GLN A 284 -49.08 -0.38 -18.80
N GLY A 285 -49.08 -0.16 -20.12
CA GLY A 285 -50.32 0.01 -20.88
C GLY A 285 -50.11 0.34 -22.36
N ARG A 286 -49.94 -0.68 -23.22
CA ARG A 286 -50.86 -0.99 -24.35
C ARG A 286 -50.30 -2.08 -25.27
N GLN A 287 -51.18 -3.05 -25.49
CA GLN A 287 -51.10 -4.22 -26.36
C GLN A 287 -51.76 -3.86 -27.70
N TRP A 288 -51.19 -4.24 -28.84
CA TRP A 288 -51.94 -4.54 -30.08
C TRP A 288 -51.18 -5.58 -30.94
N LEU A 289 -51.86 -6.70 -31.07
CA LEU A 289 -51.99 -7.71 -32.15
C LEU A 289 -50.78 -8.42 -32.78
N GLU A 290 -50.91 -9.75 -32.66
CA GLU A 290 -50.51 -10.86 -33.50
C GLU A 290 -50.56 -10.59 -35.02
N ASP A 291 -49.61 -11.18 -35.76
CA ASP A 291 -49.98 -12.07 -36.88
C ASP A 291 -48.84 -13.01 -37.31
N LYS A 292 -49.12 -14.31 -37.13
CA LYS A 292 -48.91 -15.48 -38.02
C LYS A 292 -47.64 -15.65 -38.87
N ASN A 293 -46.93 -16.72 -38.51
CA ASN A 293 -46.10 -17.60 -39.36
C ASN A 293 -46.93 -18.19 -40.53
N PRO A 294 -46.33 -18.50 -41.71
CA PRO A 294 -45.99 -19.91 -41.95
C PRO A 294 -44.74 -20.18 -42.84
N SER A 295 -43.90 -21.09 -42.36
CA SER A 295 -43.24 -22.24 -43.05
C SER A 295 -42.75 -22.13 -44.52
N PHE A 296 -41.45 -22.38 -44.74
CA PHE A 296 -40.92 -23.13 -45.90
C PHE A 296 -39.68 -23.92 -45.43
N ARG A 297 -39.83 -25.24 -45.25
CA ARG A 297 -39.37 -26.33 -46.13
C ARG A 297 -37.87 -26.37 -46.42
N THR A 298 -37.30 -27.45 -45.88
CA THR A 298 -36.01 -28.09 -46.11
C THR A 298 -35.68 -28.34 -47.58
N SER A 299 -34.44 -28.07 -47.98
CA SER A 299 -33.80 -28.67 -49.15
C SER A 299 -32.43 -29.22 -48.78
N ARG A 300 -32.30 -30.55 -48.96
CA ARG A 300 -31.10 -31.38 -48.85
C ARG A 300 -30.09 -31.04 -49.97
N MET A 301 -28.81 -31.03 -49.62
CA MET A 301 -27.62 -31.36 -50.43
C MET A 301 -26.54 -31.84 -49.42
N VAL A 302 -25.60 -32.76 -49.61
CA VAL A 302 -25.17 -33.76 -50.62
C VAL A 302 -24.13 -34.65 -49.89
N ALA A 303 -24.09 -35.97 -50.17
CA ALA A 303 -22.91 -36.87 -50.19
C ALA A 303 -23.40 -38.33 -50.39
N GLY A 304 -22.87 -39.22 -51.22
CA GLY A 304 -21.74 -39.22 -52.16
C GLY A 304 -21.64 -40.61 -52.83
N SER A 305 -21.03 -40.63 -54.03
CA SER A 305 -20.31 -41.73 -54.73
C SER A 305 -21.04 -43.02 -55.15
N PRO A 306 -20.48 -43.78 -56.12
CA PRO A 306 -19.47 -43.47 -57.15
C PRO A 306 -20.03 -43.28 -58.57
#